data_AF-A0A964VQ25-F1
#
_entry.id   AF-A0A964VQ25-F1
#
_cell.length_a   1.000
_cell.length_b   1.000
_cell.length_c   1.000
_cell.angle_alpha   90.00
_cell.angle_beta   90.00
_cell.angle_gamma   90.00
#
_symmetry.space_group_name_H-M   'P 1'
#
loop_
_entity.id
_entity.type
_entity.pdbx_description
1 polymer ?
#
loop_
_entity_poly.entity_id
_entity_poly.type
_entity_poly.pdbx_seq_one_letter_code
_entity_poly.pdbx_strand_id
1 'polypeptide(L)'
;MLDARGFVPLTGAATRPEVARAGTQTNERRFVYRIIGSDDKEYGPISADQIRQWLREGRLNRTSRIKPENSNDWKVIGALPEFDESFPPLPGAAPAHTGPTKTCGLATGALVCGALGFTCIAAVVGLVLGFLAHARIRRSNGRLTGSGMATAGIVLSLIFILIGIFAIPAAMLLPALSKAKQRAQTIHCVNNAKQLALGVIMYASDNNEVMPTATNWCADIQKYVGGTQAFQCPQGNDSFGSHFAFNVNLNHVAVTNIPNPSATVVLFETDGGWNVSGGREAMLTNSRHGKSFVVAFADGHVEMVLPSRLLQLKWEP
;
A
#
# COMPACT_ATOMS: atom_id res chain seq x y z
N MET A 1 -10.17 -24.72 32.43
CA MET A 1 -11.09 -24.33 31.33
C MET A 1 -12.18 -25.39 31.34
N LEU A 2 -13.29 -25.15 32.07
CA LEU A 2 -14.53 -25.94 32.21
C LEU A 2 -15.40 -25.12 33.20
N ASP A 3 -16.45 -24.42 32.77
CA ASP A 3 -17.86 -24.81 32.54
C ASP A 3 -18.79 -24.52 33.75
N ALA A 4 -19.85 -23.77 33.48
CA ALA A 4 -20.60 -22.90 34.39
C ALA A 4 -21.75 -23.60 35.14
N ARG A 5 -21.52 -24.81 35.67
CA ARG A 5 -22.60 -25.65 36.26
C ARG A 5 -22.47 -25.96 37.76
N GLY A 6 -21.51 -25.38 38.48
CA GLY A 6 -21.20 -25.75 39.87
C GLY A 6 -21.55 -24.72 40.95
N PHE A 7 -22.37 -23.71 40.67
CA PHE A 7 -22.80 -22.71 41.65
C PHE A 7 -24.33 -22.77 41.82
N VAL A 8 -24.80 -23.65 42.70
CA VAL A 8 -26.19 -23.67 43.17
C VAL A 8 -26.18 -23.55 44.70
N PRO A 9 -26.86 -22.55 45.30
CA PRO A 9 -27.03 -22.47 46.75
C PRO A 9 -28.20 -23.36 47.21
N LEU A 10 -27.98 -24.22 48.20
CA LEU A 10 -29.05 -24.96 48.88
C LEU A 10 -29.80 -24.00 49.81
N THR A 11 -31.12 -23.91 49.64
CA THR A 11 -32.04 -23.09 50.45
C THR A 11 -32.80 -23.96 51.45
N GLY A 12 -32.85 -23.51 52.71
CA GLY A 12 -34.00 -23.65 53.63
C GLY A 12 -34.15 -24.93 54.46
N ALA A 13 -33.95 -24.81 55.78
CA ALA A 13 -34.82 -25.40 56.80
C ALA A 13 -34.55 -24.76 58.17
N ALA A 14 -35.61 -24.27 58.82
CA ALA A 14 -35.59 -23.68 60.15
C ALA A 14 -36.45 -24.52 61.11
N THR A 15 -35.91 -24.90 62.28
CA THR A 15 -36.66 -25.31 63.48
C THR A 15 -35.82 -25.07 64.76
N ARG A 16 -36.44 -24.43 65.77
CA ARG A 16 -36.00 -24.06 67.16
C ARG A 16 -36.06 -25.26 68.15
N PRO A 17 -35.73 -25.14 69.47
CA PRO A 17 -34.55 -24.59 70.18
C PRO A 17 -34.01 -25.54 71.32
N GLU A 18 -33.05 -25.07 72.16
CA GLU A 18 -32.57 -25.60 73.48
C GLU A 18 -31.62 -26.83 73.46
N VAL A 19 -30.52 -26.98 74.23
CA VAL A 19 -30.01 -26.44 75.52
C VAL A 19 -28.46 -26.37 75.47
N ALA A 20 -27.87 -25.44 76.24
CA ALA A 20 -26.44 -25.15 76.38
C ALA A 20 -25.53 -26.28 76.88
N ARG A 21 -24.26 -26.26 76.45
CA ARG A 21 -23.06 -26.37 77.33
C ARG A 21 -21.79 -25.87 76.61
N ALA A 22 -20.97 -25.18 77.40
CA ALA A 22 -19.92 -24.26 77.00
C ALA A 22 -18.63 -24.92 76.50
N GLY A 23 -17.96 -24.23 75.56
CA GLY A 23 -16.61 -24.51 75.10
C GLY A 23 -16.05 -23.30 74.33
N THR A 24 -15.41 -22.40 75.07
CA THR A 24 -14.22 -21.60 74.69
C THR A 24 -14.12 -20.93 73.31
N GLN A 25 -14.15 -19.59 73.32
CA GLN A 25 -13.47 -18.59 72.44
C GLN A 25 -12.95 -19.11 71.08
N THR A 26 -13.37 -18.55 69.94
CA THR A 26 -12.89 -17.25 69.45
C THR A 26 -13.90 -16.59 68.51
N ASN A 27 -13.97 -15.26 68.58
CA ASN A 27 -14.71 -14.40 67.68
C ASN A 27 -14.05 -14.41 66.29
N GLU A 28 -14.28 -15.46 65.49
CA GLU A 28 -13.97 -15.45 64.07
C GLU A 28 -14.83 -14.37 63.42
N ARG A 29 -14.21 -13.21 63.14
CA ARG A 29 -14.71 -12.35 62.06
C ARG A 29 -14.84 -13.27 60.84
N ARG A 30 -16.07 -13.57 60.41
CA ARG A 30 -16.32 -14.24 59.13
C ARG A 30 -15.66 -13.39 58.05
N PHE A 31 -14.45 -13.75 57.64
CA PHE A 31 -13.80 -13.12 56.49
C PHE A 31 -14.56 -13.58 55.26
N VAL A 32 -15.36 -12.67 54.74
CA VAL A 32 -16.15 -12.83 53.54
C VAL A 32 -15.41 -12.15 52.40
N TYR A 33 -15.31 -12.85 51.27
CA TYR A 33 -14.55 -12.43 50.11
C TYR A 33 -15.44 -12.41 48.86
N ARG A 34 -15.00 -11.63 47.87
CA ARG A 34 -15.51 -11.65 46.49
C ARG A 34 -14.39 -12.10 45.55
N ILE A 35 -14.74 -12.86 44.52
CA ILE A 35 -13.82 -13.38 43.50
C ILE A 35 -14.32 -13.03 42.09
N ILE A 36 -13.41 -13.00 41.12
CA ILE A 36 -13.76 -12.89 39.69
C ILE A 36 -13.69 -14.29 39.06
N GLY A 37 -14.80 -14.73 38.46
CA GLY A 37 -14.87 -15.97 37.69
C GLY A 37 -14.16 -15.84 36.34
N SER A 38 -13.99 -16.95 35.60
CA SER A 38 -13.42 -16.92 34.23
C SER A 38 -14.32 -16.23 33.19
N ASP A 39 -15.53 -15.87 33.60
CA ASP A 39 -16.56 -15.14 32.87
C ASP A 39 -16.57 -13.63 33.18
N ASP A 40 -15.54 -13.12 33.87
CA ASP A 40 -15.41 -11.73 34.33
C ASP A 40 -16.55 -11.26 35.27
N LYS A 41 -17.34 -12.18 35.83
CA LYS A 41 -18.38 -11.85 36.81
C LYS A 41 -17.85 -11.91 38.24
N GLU A 42 -18.34 -10.98 39.06
CA GLU A 42 -18.07 -10.96 40.51
C GLU A 42 -18.98 -11.95 41.25
N TYR A 43 -18.37 -12.85 42.03
CA TYR A 43 -19.08 -13.80 42.89
C TYR A 43 -18.75 -13.51 44.36
N GLY A 44 -19.77 -13.49 45.21
CA GLY A 44 -19.67 -13.29 46.66
C GLY A 44 -21.04 -12.97 47.25
N PRO A 45 -21.23 -13.03 48.58
CA PRO A 45 -20.22 -13.29 49.63
C PRO A 45 -19.79 -14.76 49.75
N ILE A 46 -18.48 -15.04 49.80
CA ILE A 46 -17.91 -16.39 49.95
C ILE A 46 -17.00 -16.44 51.18
N SER A 47 -17.07 -17.49 51.99
CA SER A 47 -16.22 -17.64 53.17
C SER A 47 -14.79 -18.09 52.82
N ALA A 48 -13.83 -17.78 53.70
CA ALA A 48 -12.45 -18.25 53.58
C ALA A 48 -12.37 -19.79 53.38
N ASP A 49 -13.17 -20.57 54.12
CA ASP A 49 -13.14 -22.04 54.04
C ASP A 49 -13.65 -22.56 52.70
N GLN A 50 -14.64 -21.90 52.10
CA GLN A 50 -15.14 -22.25 50.79
C GLN A 50 -14.11 -21.94 49.69
N ILE A 51 -13.34 -20.86 49.83
CA ILE A 51 -12.22 -20.55 48.94
C ILE A 51 -11.12 -21.60 49.08
N ARG A 52 -10.75 -21.99 50.31
CA ARG A 52 -9.79 -23.08 50.55
C ARG A 52 -10.25 -24.40 49.93
N GLN A 53 -11.55 -24.70 50.00
CA GLN A 53 -12.12 -25.86 49.34
C GLN A 53 -11.98 -25.78 47.82
N TRP A 54 -12.33 -24.65 47.18
CA TRP A 54 -12.18 -24.49 45.73
C TRP A 54 -10.73 -24.48 45.24
N LEU A 55 -9.79 -24.00 46.06
CA LEU A 55 -8.36 -24.12 45.79
C LEU A 55 -7.91 -25.57 45.79
N ARG A 56 -8.38 -26.38 46.75
CA ARG A 56 -8.13 -27.83 46.82
C ARG A 56 -8.79 -28.60 45.67
N GLU A 57 -9.98 -28.19 45.26
CA GLU A 57 -10.71 -28.74 44.10
C GLU A 57 -10.11 -28.29 42.74
N GLY A 58 -9.09 -27.41 42.74
CA GLY A 58 -8.46 -26.88 41.53
C GLY A 58 -9.34 -25.93 40.71
N ARG A 59 -10.45 -25.45 41.29
CA ARG A 59 -11.39 -24.50 40.67
C ARG A 59 -10.86 -23.07 40.70
N LEU A 60 -10.02 -22.76 41.70
CA LEU A 60 -9.27 -21.51 41.81
C LEU A 60 -7.76 -21.81 41.67
N ASN A 61 -7.01 -20.85 41.16
CA ASN A 61 -5.56 -20.98 40.97
C ASN A 61 -4.81 -19.80 41.59
N ARG A 62 -3.47 -19.87 41.61
CA ARG A 62 -2.60 -18.82 42.19
C ARG A 62 -2.79 -17.45 41.54
N THR A 63 -3.34 -17.36 40.33
CA THR A 63 -3.56 -16.09 39.58
C THR A 63 -4.98 -15.54 39.68
N SER A 64 -5.91 -16.27 40.31
CA SER A 64 -7.29 -15.81 40.51
C SER A 64 -7.32 -14.52 41.34
N ARG A 65 -8.29 -13.63 41.07
CA ARG A 65 -8.44 -12.36 41.79
C ARG A 65 -9.46 -12.49 42.91
N ILE A 66 -9.13 -11.94 44.07
CA ILE A 66 -9.92 -11.95 45.30
C ILE A 66 -9.84 -10.57 45.97
N LYS A 67 -10.96 -10.13 46.55
CA LYS A 67 -11.00 -8.96 47.44
C LYS A 67 -11.78 -9.31 48.70
N PRO A 68 -11.32 -8.92 49.90
CA PRO A 68 -12.14 -9.04 51.10
C PRO A 68 -13.29 -8.02 51.05
N GLU A 69 -14.45 -8.35 51.61
CA GLU A 69 -15.68 -7.55 51.49
C GLU A 69 -15.55 -6.11 52.02
N ASN A 70 -14.65 -5.89 52.97
CA ASN A 70 -14.34 -4.59 53.56
C ASN A 70 -13.27 -3.80 52.78
N SER A 71 -12.83 -4.29 51.62
CA SER A 71 -11.82 -3.65 50.78
C SER A 71 -12.27 -3.60 49.31
N ASN A 72 -11.92 -2.49 48.65
CA ASN A 72 -12.13 -2.34 47.21
C ASN A 72 -10.92 -2.80 46.37
N ASP A 73 -9.86 -3.29 47.01
CA ASP A 73 -8.61 -3.66 46.34
C ASP A 73 -8.60 -5.13 45.93
N TRP A 74 -8.47 -5.38 44.63
CA TRP A 74 -8.39 -6.71 44.04
C TRP A 74 -6.95 -7.23 44.11
N LYS A 75 -6.74 -8.28 44.91
CA LYS A 75 -5.46 -8.96 45.04
C LYS A 75 -5.49 -10.32 44.36
N VAL A 76 -4.32 -10.81 44.00
CA VAL A 76 -4.16 -12.17 43.50
C VAL A 76 -4.18 -13.14 44.69
N ILE A 77 -4.92 -14.25 44.62
CA ILE A 77 -5.07 -15.20 45.75
C ILE A 77 -3.69 -15.71 46.20
N GLY A 78 -2.76 -15.95 45.25
CA GLY A 78 -1.39 -16.38 45.58
C GLY A 78 -0.55 -15.37 46.36
N ALA A 79 -0.99 -14.12 46.52
CA ALA A 79 -0.32 -13.09 47.32
C ALA A 79 -0.82 -13.02 48.77
N LEU A 80 -1.89 -13.78 49.10
CA LEU A 80 -2.48 -13.81 50.43
C LEU A 80 -1.89 -14.98 51.25
N PRO A 81 -1.19 -14.72 52.36
CA PRO A 81 -0.57 -15.77 53.18
C PRO A 81 -1.59 -16.79 53.71
N GLU A 82 -2.84 -16.37 53.95
CA GLU A 82 -3.89 -17.22 54.51
C GLU A 82 -4.37 -18.36 53.59
N PHE A 83 -4.00 -18.34 52.31
CA PHE A 83 -4.36 -19.36 51.31
C PHE A 83 -3.15 -20.13 50.77
N ASP A 84 -1.92 -19.81 51.18
CA ASP A 84 -0.70 -20.38 50.59
C ASP A 84 -0.62 -21.91 50.77
N GLU A 85 -1.06 -22.42 51.92
CA GLU A 85 -1.13 -23.86 52.21
C GLU A 85 -2.23 -24.61 51.45
N SER A 86 -3.20 -23.89 50.88
CA SER A 86 -4.34 -24.50 50.16
C SER A 86 -4.05 -24.73 48.68
N PHE A 87 -2.93 -24.22 48.16
CA PHE A 87 -2.51 -24.53 46.81
C PHE A 87 -1.88 -25.92 46.75
N PRO A 88 -2.15 -26.72 45.70
CA PRO A 88 -1.34 -27.89 45.45
C PRO A 88 0.15 -27.46 45.37
N PRO A 89 1.09 -28.31 45.82
CA PRO A 89 2.51 -28.02 45.67
C PRO A 89 2.76 -27.61 44.21
N LEU A 90 3.49 -26.51 44.02
CA LEU A 90 3.88 -26.05 42.68
C LEU A 90 4.38 -27.29 41.92
N PRO A 91 3.91 -27.55 40.68
CA PRO A 91 4.55 -28.56 39.85
C PRO A 91 6.02 -28.24 39.92
N GLY A 92 6.80 -29.11 40.59
CA GLY A 92 8.18 -28.81 40.94
C GLY A 92 8.82 -28.30 39.66
N ALA A 93 9.39 -27.09 39.70
CA ALA A 93 10.04 -26.50 38.55
C ALA A 93 10.86 -27.62 37.91
N ALA A 94 10.40 -28.12 36.77
CA ALA A 94 10.97 -29.31 36.18
C ALA A 94 12.48 -29.08 36.16
N PRO A 95 13.30 -30.02 36.66
CA PRO A 95 14.71 -29.76 36.91
C PRO A 95 15.27 -29.07 35.69
N ALA A 96 15.73 -27.82 35.87
CA ALA A 96 16.24 -27.01 34.77
C ALA A 96 17.26 -27.89 34.05
N HIS A 97 17.09 -28.09 32.74
CA HIS A 97 17.97 -29.00 32.03
C HIS A 97 19.40 -28.46 32.12
N THR A 98 20.24 -29.13 32.90
CA THR A 98 21.64 -28.74 33.17
C THR A 98 22.60 -29.19 32.07
N GLY A 99 22.09 -29.74 30.97
CA GLY A 99 22.87 -30.17 29.83
C GLY A 99 23.08 -29.05 28.80
N PRO A 100 24.13 -29.14 27.96
CA PRO A 100 24.36 -28.17 26.90
C PRO A 100 23.16 -28.13 25.94
N THR A 101 22.60 -26.94 25.72
CA THR A 101 21.47 -26.73 24.82
C THR A 101 21.95 -26.76 23.36
N LYS A 102 21.19 -27.41 22.48
CA LYS A 102 21.50 -27.48 21.05
C LYS A 102 20.62 -26.50 20.26
N THR A 103 21.20 -25.86 19.26
CA THR A 103 20.46 -24.97 18.38
C THR A 103 19.52 -25.75 17.46
N CYS A 104 18.29 -25.28 17.31
CA CYS A 104 17.33 -25.96 16.42
C CYS A 104 17.74 -25.77 14.95
N GLY A 105 18.03 -26.87 14.23
CA GLY A 105 18.38 -26.81 12.81
C GLY A 105 17.30 -26.16 11.93
N LEU A 106 16.02 -26.25 12.34
CA LEU A 106 14.91 -25.54 11.67
C LEU A 106 15.01 -24.02 11.84
N ALA A 107 15.52 -23.54 12.99
CA ALA A 107 15.70 -22.11 13.22
C ALA A 107 16.84 -21.53 12.37
N THR A 108 17.95 -22.26 12.23
CA THR A 108 19.03 -21.91 11.32
C THR A 108 18.57 -21.96 9.87
N GLY A 109 17.82 -23.00 9.48
CA GLY A 109 17.22 -23.12 8.16
C GLY A 109 16.26 -21.95 7.84
N ALA A 110 15.40 -21.57 8.79
CA ALA A 110 14.51 -20.42 8.64
C ALA A 110 15.28 -19.11 8.40
N LEU A 111 16.39 -18.90 9.10
CA LEU A 111 17.24 -17.72 8.93
C LEU A 111 17.90 -17.69 7.55
N VAL A 112 18.50 -18.81 7.13
CA VAL A 112 19.17 -18.92 5.82
C VAL A 112 18.17 -18.75 4.68
N CYS A 113 17.02 -19.45 4.75
CA CYS A 113 15.97 -19.32 3.74
C CYS A 113 15.35 -17.91 3.72
N GLY A 114 15.17 -17.29 4.88
CA GLY A 114 14.72 -15.90 4.97
C GLY A 114 15.73 -14.91 4.35
N ALA A 115 17.03 -15.11 4.57
CA ALA A 115 18.09 -14.30 3.95
C ALA A 115 18.19 -14.50 2.44
N LEU A 116 17.92 -15.72 1.95
CA LEU A 116 17.87 -16.06 0.52
C LEU A 116 16.48 -15.85 -0.10
N GLY A 117 15.60 -15.10 0.58
CA GLY A 117 14.20 -14.88 0.20
C GLY A 117 13.97 -14.17 -1.13
N PHE A 118 15.02 -13.71 -1.81
CA PHE A 118 14.94 -13.16 -3.17
C PHE A 118 14.33 -14.15 -4.16
N THR A 119 14.58 -15.45 -3.95
CA THR A 119 13.77 -16.50 -4.58
C THR A 119 12.51 -16.64 -3.75
N CYS A 120 11.35 -16.23 -4.28
CA CYS A 120 10.09 -16.23 -3.53
C CYS A 120 9.79 -17.59 -2.85
N ILE A 121 10.27 -18.69 -3.44
CA ILE A 121 10.21 -20.05 -2.89
C ILE A 121 10.97 -20.14 -1.56
N ALA A 122 12.20 -19.60 -1.46
CA ALA A 122 12.97 -19.61 -0.22
C ALA A 122 12.30 -18.78 0.89
N ALA A 123 11.63 -17.67 0.56
CA ALA A 123 10.89 -16.90 1.55
C ALA A 123 9.71 -17.71 2.13
N VAL A 124 8.96 -18.43 1.30
CA VAL A 124 7.87 -19.31 1.76
C VAL A 124 8.42 -20.45 2.63
N VAL A 125 9.52 -21.09 2.21
CA VAL A 125 10.17 -22.14 3.00
C VAL A 125 10.69 -21.58 4.34
N GLY A 126 11.33 -20.41 4.33
CA GLY A 126 11.82 -19.74 5.53
C GLY A 126 10.72 -19.40 6.53
N LEU A 127 9.57 -18.94 6.04
CA LEU A 127 8.39 -18.67 6.84
C LEU A 127 7.86 -19.95 7.52
N VAL A 128 7.70 -21.03 6.75
CA VAL A 128 7.24 -22.33 7.27
C VAL A 128 8.23 -22.89 8.30
N LEU A 129 9.53 -22.90 7.99
CA LEU A 129 10.57 -23.37 8.90
C LEU A 129 10.61 -22.55 10.19
N GLY A 130 10.38 -21.24 10.12
CA GLY A 130 10.33 -20.36 11.28
C GLY A 130 9.20 -20.71 12.25
N PHE A 131 7.98 -20.92 11.75
CA PHE A 131 6.85 -21.34 12.58
C PHE A 131 7.06 -22.75 13.18
N LEU A 132 7.58 -23.69 12.38
CA LEU A 132 7.92 -25.03 12.86
C LEU A 132 9.03 -25.02 13.92
N ALA A 133 10.03 -24.15 13.77
CA ALA A 133 11.09 -23.96 14.75
C ALA A 133 10.52 -23.46 16.09
N HIS A 134 9.60 -22.48 16.08
CA HIS A 134 8.92 -22.02 17.29
C HIS A 134 8.11 -23.12 17.96
N ALA A 135 7.34 -23.89 17.20
CA ALA A 135 6.57 -25.02 17.73
C ALA A 135 7.49 -26.09 18.35
N ARG A 136 8.62 -26.39 17.70
CA ARG A 136 9.58 -27.41 18.17
C ARG A 136 10.38 -26.95 19.39
N ILE A 137 10.81 -25.68 19.43
CA ILE A 137 11.51 -25.09 20.59
C ILE A 137 10.59 -25.07 21.80
N ARG A 138 9.33 -24.64 21.66
CA ARG A 138 8.34 -24.63 22.75
C ARG A 138 8.08 -26.03 23.32
N ARG A 139 8.02 -27.06 22.48
CA ARG A 139 7.83 -28.46 22.91
C ARG A 139 9.09 -29.12 23.48
N SER A 140 10.25 -28.47 23.40
CA SER A 140 11.54 -29.09 23.76
C SER A 140 11.88 -29.04 25.25
N ASN A 141 11.06 -28.41 26.09
CA ASN A 141 11.29 -28.24 27.54
C ASN A 141 12.73 -27.76 27.87
N GLY A 142 13.24 -26.79 27.10
CA GLY A 142 14.57 -26.22 27.29
C GLY A 142 15.72 -26.95 26.61
N ARG A 143 15.49 -28.06 25.89
CA ARG A 143 16.54 -28.82 25.17
C ARG A 143 17.04 -28.12 23.91
N LEU A 144 16.21 -27.26 23.29
CA LEU A 144 16.53 -26.56 22.05
C LEU A 144 16.50 -25.04 22.25
N THR A 145 17.47 -24.34 21.64
CA THR A 145 17.54 -22.88 21.58
C THR A 145 17.48 -22.37 20.13
N GLY A 146 17.43 -21.05 19.93
CA GLY A 146 17.38 -20.41 18.61
C GLY A 146 16.09 -19.66 18.28
N SER A 147 15.29 -19.31 19.29
CA SER A 147 14.03 -18.55 19.11
C SER A 147 14.25 -17.22 18.36
N GLY A 148 15.32 -16.49 18.68
CA GLY A 148 15.68 -15.25 17.99
C GLY A 148 15.96 -15.44 16.49
N MET A 149 16.66 -16.51 16.11
CA MET A 149 16.93 -16.83 14.70
C MET A 149 15.66 -17.24 13.95
N ALA A 150 14.75 -17.98 14.60
CA ALA A 150 13.45 -18.32 14.02
C ALA A 150 12.61 -17.06 13.77
N THR A 151 12.56 -16.13 14.71
CA THR A 151 11.86 -14.85 14.55
C THR A 151 12.50 -13.99 13.45
N ALA A 152 13.83 -13.89 13.40
CA ALA A 152 14.53 -13.17 12.34
C ALA A 152 14.24 -13.75 10.95
N GLY A 153 14.27 -15.09 10.81
CA GLY A 153 13.92 -15.77 9.57
C GLY A 153 12.48 -15.50 9.11
N ILE A 154 11.53 -15.50 10.05
CA ILE A 154 10.12 -15.13 9.77
C ILE A 154 10.04 -13.69 9.25
N VAL A 155 10.62 -12.74 9.97
CA VAL A 155 10.55 -11.31 9.62
C VAL A 155 11.16 -11.05 8.24
N LEU A 156 12.34 -11.60 7.96
CA LEU A 156 12.97 -11.49 6.65
C LEU A 156 12.08 -12.08 5.55
N SER A 157 11.53 -13.27 5.79
CA SER A 157 10.64 -13.94 4.83
C SER A 157 9.38 -13.11 4.53
N LEU A 158 8.77 -12.50 5.56
CA LEU A 158 7.59 -11.64 5.39
C LEU A 158 7.90 -10.39 4.56
N ILE A 159 9.05 -9.76 4.78
CA ILE A 159 9.50 -8.59 4.00
C ILE A 159 9.65 -8.97 2.52
N PHE A 160 10.31 -10.10 2.22
CA PHE A 160 10.50 -10.54 0.83
C PHE A 160 9.18 -10.91 0.14
N ILE A 161 8.26 -11.60 0.83
CA ILE A 161 6.93 -11.91 0.29
C ILE A 161 6.16 -10.63 -0.02
N LEU A 162 6.19 -9.65 0.89
CA LEU A 162 5.52 -8.37 0.70
C LEU A 162 6.07 -7.61 -0.52
N ILE A 163 7.40 -7.52 -0.63
CA ILE A 163 8.06 -6.89 -1.78
C ILE A 163 7.70 -7.63 -3.08
N GLY A 164 7.72 -8.97 -3.09
CA GLY A 164 7.36 -9.75 -4.28
C GLY A 164 5.95 -9.47 -4.78
N ILE A 165 4.97 -9.39 -3.85
CA ILE A 165 3.57 -9.14 -4.19
C ILE A 165 3.35 -7.75 -4.80
N PHE A 166 4.06 -6.72 -4.35
CA PHE A 166 3.87 -5.35 -4.85
C PHE A 166 4.83 -4.95 -5.98
N ALA A 167 6.09 -5.35 -5.89
CA ALA A 167 7.13 -4.94 -6.83
C ALA A 167 6.99 -5.64 -8.19
N ILE A 168 6.60 -6.92 -8.23
CA ILE A 168 6.46 -7.66 -9.51
C ILE A 168 5.33 -7.07 -10.36
N PRO A 169 4.11 -6.84 -9.85
CA PRO A 169 3.07 -6.17 -10.62
C PRO A 169 3.49 -4.75 -11.04
N ALA A 170 4.05 -3.97 -10.13
CA ALA A 170 4.50 -2.62 -10.44
C ALA A 170 5.55 -2.59 -11.56
N ALA A 171 6.50 -3.52 -11.56
CA ALA A 171 7.55 -3.62 -12.57
C ALA A 171 7.00 -3.88 -13.98
N MET A 172 5.89 -4.63 -14.11
CA MET A 172 5.24 -4.84 -15.41
C MET A 172 4.36 -3.66 -15.83
N LEU A 173 3.79 -2.93 -14.87
CA LEU A 173 2.95 -1.75 -15.12
C LEU A 173 3.74 -0.52 -15.59
N LEU A 174 4.94 -0.29 -15.04
CA LEU A 174 5.79 0.86 -15.41
C LEU A 174 6.10 1.00 -16.91
N PRO A 175 6.56 -0.05 -17.64
CA PRO A 175 6.84 0.07 -19.07
C PRO A 175 5.56 0.24 -19.90
N ALA A 176 4.44 -0.34 -19.47
CA ALA A 176 3.15 -0.15 -20.12
C ALA A 176 2.64 1.29 -19.96
N LEU A 177 2.74 1.85 -18.75
CA LEU A 177 2.32 3.21 -18.45
C LEU A 177 3.18 4.24 -19.18
N SER A 178 4.49 4.04 -19.26
CA SER A 178 5.40 4.91 -20.02
C SER A 178 5.01 4.98 -21.51
N LYS A 179 4.75 3.82 -22.14
CA LYS A 179 4.27 3.77 -23.54
C LYS A 179 2.90 4.41 -23.72
N ALA A 180 1.98 4.21 -22.77
CA ALA A 180 0.65 4.81 -22.82
C ALA A 180 0.73 6.35 -22.72
N LYS A 181 1.56 6.87 -21.81
CA LYS A 181 1.80 8.32 -21.66
C LYS A 181 2.37 8.93 -22.95
N GLN A 182 3.37 8.31 -23.56
CA GLN A 182 3.95 8.79 -24.82
C GLN A 182 2.93 8.84 -25.96
N ARG A 183 2.06 7.82 -26.07
CA ARG A 183 0.96 7.81 -27.05
C ARG A 183 -0.05 8.93 -26.79
N ALA A 184 -0.46 9.13 -25.54
CA ALA A 184 -1.38 10.20 -25.17
C ALA A 184 -0.81 11.59 -25.51
N GLN A 185 0.48 11.82 -25.23
CA GLN A 185 1.16 13.07 -25.59
C GLN A 185 1.25 13.28 -27.10
N THR A 186 1.43 12.21 -27.87
CA THR A 186 1.42 12.26 -29.35
C THR A 186 0.04 12.64 -29.87
N ILE A 187 -1.02 12.01 -29.37
CA ILE A 187 -2.41 12.33 -29.74
C ILE A 187 -2.73 13.79 -29.40
N HIS A 188 -2.27 14.28 -28.24
CA HIS A 188 -2.44 15.67 -27.86
C HIS A 188 -1.73 16.64 -28.81
N CYS A 189 -0.51 16.33 -29.25
CA CYS A 189 0.21 17.14 -30.23
C CYS A 189 -0.51 17.17 -31.60
N VAL A 190 -1.03 16.03 -32.06
CA VAL A 190 -1.83 15.95 -33.30
C VAL A 190 -3.11 16.80 -33.18
N ASN A 191 -3.81 16.71 -32.04
CA ASN A 191 -5.00 17.52 -31.79
C ASN A 191 -4.68 19.02 -31.76
N ASN A 192 -3.56 19.39 -31.14
CA ASN A 192 -3.06 20.77 -31.12
C ASN A 192 -2.77 21.27 -32.54
N ALA A 193 -2.02 20.51 -33.34
CA ALA A 193 -1.77 20.83 -34.74
C ALA A 193 -3.07 20.95 -35.55
N LYS A 194 -4.08 20.11 -35.27
CA LYS A 194 -5.39 20.18 -35.93
C LYS A 194 -6.12 21.47 -35.58
N GLN A 195 -6.09 21.90 -34.32
CA GLN A 195 -6.66 23.19 -33.92
C GLN A 195 -5.94 24.37 -34.61
N LEU A 196 -4.60 24.32 -34.71
CA LEU A 196 -3.83 25.35 -35.42
C LEU A 196 -4.16 25.36 -36.93
N ALA A 197 -4.23 24.20 -37.57
CA ALA A 197 -4.56 24.08 -38.99
C ALA A 197 -5.95 24.66 -39.30
N LEU A 198 -6.93 24.35 -38.45
CA LEU A 198 -8.26 24.95 -38.54
C LEU A 198 -8.20 26.48 -38.30
N GLY A 199 -7.38 26.94 -37.35
CA GLY A 199 -7.15 28.36 -37.11
C GLY A 199 -6.58 29.11 -38.32
N VAL A 200 -5.67 28.47 -39.08
CA VAL A 200 -5.15 29.01 -40.35
C VAL A 200 -6.26 29.13 -41.39
N ILE A 201 -7.12 28.12 -41.53
CA ILE A 201 -8.26 28.16 -42.46
C ILE A 201 -9.26 29.24 -42.06
N MET A 202 -9.59 29.35 -40.78
CA MET A 202 -10.48 30.39 -40.27
C MET A 202 -9.90 31.79 -40.50
N TYR A 203 -8.59 31.95 -40.30
CA TYR A 203 -7.90 33.19 -40.65
C TYR A 203 -8.06 33.49 -42.14
N ALA A 204 -7.76 32.55 -43.03
CA ALA A 204 -7.85 32.79 -44.46
C ALA A 204 -9.26 33.17 -44.89
N SER A 205 -10.27 32.48 -44.36
CA SER A 205 -11.69 32.78 -44.61
C SER A 205 -12.09 34.22 -44.22
N ASP A 206 -11.50 34.76 -43.15
CA ASP A 206 -11.76 36.13 -42.69
C ASP A 206 -10.88 37.19 -43.37
N ASN A 207 -9.80 36.77 -44.04
CA ASN A 207 -8.77 37.65 -44.63
C ASN A 207 -8.63 37.42 -46.14
N ASN A 208 -9.74 37.51 -46.86
CA ASN A 208 -9.80 37.49 -48.33
C ASN A 208 -9.25 36.20 -48.97
N GLU A 209 -9.39 35.05 -48.31
CA GLU A 209 -8.86 33.76 -48.76
C GLU A 209 -7.33 33.76 -48.89
N VAL A 210 -6.63 34.52 -48.04
CA VAL A 210 -5.17 34.62 -48.04
C VAL A 210 -4.57 34.00 -46.78
N MET A 211 -3.49 33.24 -46.96
CA MET A 211 -2.74 32.63 -45.85
C MET A 211 -2.08 33.70 -44.94
N PRO A 212 -1.84 33.40 -43.65
CA PRO A 212 -1.19 34.31 -42.70
C PRO A 212 0.20 34.80 -43.13
N THR A 213 0.68 35.86 -42.48
CA THR A 213 2.04 36.34 -42.68
C THR A 213 3.02 35.42 -41.95
N ALA A 214 4.05 34.94 -42.64
CA ALA A 214 5.03 34.02 -42.05
C ALA A 214 5.76 34.58 -40.81
N THR A 215 5.91 35.90 -40.69
CA THR A 215 6.54 36.57 -39.54
C THR A 215 5.61 36.76 -38.34
N ASN A 216 4.29 36.60 -38.52
CA ASN A 216 3.29 36.86 -37.47
C ASN A 216 2.19 35.79 -37.34
N TRP A 217 2.35 34.65 -38.02
CA TRP A 217 1.29 33.66 -38.17
C TRP A 217 0.70 33.15 -36.84
N CYS A 218 1.50 33.01 -35.77
CA CYS A 218 0.97 32.56 -34.49
C CYS A 218 0.01 33.59 -33.90
N ALA A 219 0.39 34.87 -33.94
CA ALA A 219 -0.45 35.96 -33.45
C ALA A 219 -1.70 36.14 -34.33
N ASP A 220 -1.54 36.00 -35.65
CA ASP A 220 -2.63 36.10 -36.63
C ASP A 220 -3.73 35.07 -36.34
N ILE A 221 -3.35 33.82 -36.02
CA ILE A 221 -4.32 32.74 -35.79
C ILE A 221 -4.74 32.58 -34.32
N GLN A 222 -4.05 33.21 -33.37
CA GLN A 222 -4.26 33.01 -31.92
C GLN A 222 -5.72 33.19 -31.51
N LYS A 223 -6.42 34.18 -32.11
CA LYS A 223 -7.83 34.47 -31.84
C LYS A 223 -8.79 33.35 -32.25
N TYR A 224 -8.42 32.52 -33.23
CA TYR A 224 -9.24 31.40 -33.72
C TYR A 224 -9.03 30.11 -32.93
N VAL A 225 -7.89 29.99 -32.26
CA VAL A 225 -7.46 28.75 -31.60
C VAL A 225 -7.81 28.74 -30.10
N GLY A 226 -8.27 29.87 -29.55
CA GLY A 226 -8.76 29.94 -28.17
C GLY A 226 -7.67 30.00 -27.10
N GLY A 227 -6.43 30.32 -27.47
CA GLY A 227 -5.30 30.51 -26.55
C GLY A 227 -3.96 30.02 -27.08
N THR A 228 -2.92 30.06 -26.24
CA THR A 228 -1.56 29.63 -26.61
C THR A 228 -1.30 28.13 -26.41
N GLN A 229 -2.19 27.40 -25.73
CA GLN A 229 -1.98 25.99 -25.37
C GLN A 229 -1.87 25.08 -26.60
N ALA A 230 -2.60 25.37 -27.67
CA ALA A 230 -2.54 24.60 -28.90
C ALA A 230 -1.22 24.79 -29.67
N PHE A 231 -0.46 25.85 -29.39
CA PHE A 231 0.86 26.07 -29.99
C PHE A 231 1.94 25.20 -29.34
N GLN A 232 1.66 24.63 -28.16
CA GLN A 232 2.64 23.88 -27.39
C GLN A 232 2.49 22.38 -27.63
N CYS A 233 3.61 21.70 -27.84
CA CYS A 233 3.71 20.25 -27.85
C CYS A 233 3.99 19.76 -26.42
N PRO A 234 3.26 18.76 -25.87
CA PRO A 234 3.54 18.19 -24.55
C PRO A 234 4.88 17.44 -24.41
N GLN A 235 5.63 17.31 -25.51
CA GLN A 235 6.98 16.77 -25.57
C GLN A 235 8.02 17.84 -25.95
N GLY A 236 7.58 19.07 -26.20
CA GLY A 236 8.45 20.21 -26.48
C GLY A 236 9.04 20.80 -25.20
N ASN A 237 10.02 21.68 -25.37
CA ASN A 237 10.57 22.45 -24.26
C ASN A 237 9.59 23.58 -23.88
N ASP A 238 9.11 23.56 -22.63
CA ASP A 238 8.12 24.51 -22.11
C ASP A 238 8.60 25.97 -22.11
N SER A 239 9.90 26.22 -22.30
CA SER A 239 10.47 27.57 -22.46
C SER A 239 10.08 28.25 -23.78
N PHE A 240 9.54 27.52 -24.76
CA PHE A 240 9.13 28.09 -26.05
C PHE A 240 7.62 28.33 -26.13
N GLY A 241 7.24 29.44 -26.79
CA GLY A 241 5.83 29.83 -26.96
C GLY A 241 5.06 29.01 -28.00
N SER A 242 5.76 28.40 -28.96
CA SER A 242 5.19 27.47 -29.93
C SER A 242 6.21 26.39 -30.27
N HIS A 243 5.75 25.21 -30.62
CA HIS A 243 6.54 24.07 -31.09
C HIS A 243 6.23 23.71 -32.55
N PHE A 244 5.41 24.53 -33.20
CA PHE A 244 5.09 24.44 -34.62
C PHE A 244 5.68 25.64 -35.36
N ALA A 245 5.95 25.43 -36.64
CA ALA A 245 6.39 26.44 -37.58
C ALA A 245 5.45 26.50 -38.79
N PHE A 246 5.40 27.67 -39.41
CA PHE A 246 4.64 27.90 -40.63
C PHE A 246 5.52 27.79 -41.88
N ASN A 247 4.96 27.23 -42.95
CA ASN A 247 5.64 27.15 -44.23
C ASN A 247 5.78 28.53 -44.88
N VAL A 248 7.02 29.04 -44.92
CA VAL A 248 7.32 30.40 -45.43
C VAL A 248 6.90 30.61 -46.90
N ASN A 249 6.86 29.54 -47.71
CA ASN A 249 6.46 29.61 -49.12
C ASN A 249 4.97 29.92 -49.30
N LEU A 250 4.18 29.81 -48.23
CA LEU A 250 2.75 30.15 -48.24
C LEU A 250 2.47 31.54 -47.68
N ASN A 251 3.50 32.35 -47.43
CA ASN A 251 3.37 33.71 -46.93
C ASN A 251 2.47 34.55 -47.85
N HIS A 252 1.28 34.94 -47.37
CA HIS A 252 0.28 35.68 -48.15
C HIS A 252 -0.15 35.05 -49.48
N VAL A 253 -0.04 33.74 -49.61
CA VAL A 253 -0.55 33.02 -50.79
C VAL A 253 -2.06 32.88 -50.69
N ALA A 254 -2.78 33.18 -51.77
CA ALA A 254 -4.22 32.93 -51.84
C ALA A 254 -4.50 31.42 -51.83
N VAL A 255 -5.49 30.97 -51.05
CA VAL A 255 -5.84 29.54 -50.92
C VAL A 255 -6.19 28.93 -52.28
N THR A 256 -6.83 29.70 -53.17
CA THR A 256 -7.16 29.29 -54.55
C THR A 256 -5.95 29.01 -55.43
N ASN A 257 -4.78 29.57 -55.09
CA ASN A 257 -3.54 29.38 -55.82
C ASN A 257 -2.76 28.16 -55.34
N ILE A 258 -3.32 27.36 -54.42
CA ILE A 258 -2.72 26.11 -53.94
C ILE A 258 -3.33 24.94 -54.73
N PRO A 259 -2.63 24.38 -55.73
CA PRO A 259 -3.16 23.37 -56.64
C PRO A 259 -3.37 22.01 -55.99
N ASN A 260 -2.69 21.70 -54.87
CA ASN A 260 -2.83 20.42 -54.16
C ASN A 260 -2.91 20.59 -52.63
N PRO A 261 -4.01 21.14 -52.10
CA PRO A 261 -4.09 21.50 -50.69
C PRO A 261 -3.86 20.34 -49.73
N SER A 262 -4.25 19.12 -50.10
CA SER A 262 -4.04 17.89 -49.31
C SER A 262 -2.61 17.34 -49.33
N ALA A 263 -1.70 17.91 -50.13
CA ALA A 263 -0.30 17.52 -50.18
C ALA A 263 0.66 18.67 -49.83
N THR A 264 0.15 19.90 -49.81
CA THR A 264 0.91 21.11 -49.48
C THR A 264 0.97 21.31 -47.97
N VAL A 265 2.19 21.33 -47.44
CA VAL A 265 2.47 21.51 -46.01
C VAL A 265 2.22 22.97 -45.61
N VAL A 266 1.47 23.18 -44.54
CA VAL A 266 1.22 24.50 -43.95
C VAL A 266 1.91 24.65 -42.61
N LEU A 267 1.71 23.70 -41.70
CA LEU A 267 2.35 23.70 -40.38
C LEU A 267 3.13 22.42 -40.18
N PHE A 268 4.25 22.52 -39.48
CA PHE A 268 5.10 21.38 -39.17
C PHE A 268 5.80 21.59 -37.82
N GLU A 269 6.28 20.50 -37.23
CA GLU A 269 7.01 20.56 -35.97
C GLU A 269 8.41 21.17 -36.09
N THR A 270 8.77 22.03 -35.14
CA THR A 270 10.10 22.66 -35.01
C THR A 270 10.61 22.61 -33.57
N ASP A 271 11.89 22.94 -33.33
CA ASP A 271 12.53 22.92 -31.99
C ASP A 271 11.83 23.86 -31.00
N GLY A 272 11.30 24.96 -31.51
CA GLY A 272 10.37 25.85 -30.81
C GLY A 272 10.71 27.32 -31.00
N GLY A 273 9.74 28.18 -30.73
CA GLY A 273 9.83 29.63 -30.83
C GLY A 273 8.49 30.24 -31.25
N TRP A 274 8.24 31.49 -30.90
CA TRP A 274 7.02 32.19 -31.32
C TRP A 274 7.17 32.70 -32.76
N ASN A 275 6.16 32.51 -33.61
CA ASN A 275 6.17 32.90 -35.04
C ASN A 275 7.30 32.27 -35.87
N VAL A 276 7.81 31.09 -35.50
CA VAL A 276 8.81 30.40 -36.32
C VAL A 276 8.21 30.05 -37.67
N SER A 277 8.94 30.33 -38.74
CA SER A 277 8.57 29.96 -40.10
C SER A 277 9.81 29.59 -40.90
N GLY A 278 9.61 28.78 -41.94
CA GLY A 278 10.70 28.29 -42.79
C GLY A 278 10.20 27.20 -43.74
N GLY A 279 11.12 26.62 -44.50
CA GLY A 279 10.87 25.42 -45.27
C GLY A 279 11.17 24.16 -44.47
N ARG A 280 11.44 23.07 -45.19
CA ARG A 280 11.78 21.75 -44.61
C ARG A 280 13.00 21.80 -43.69
N GLU A 281 13.94 22.70 -43.94
CA GLU A 281 15.15 22.91 -43.14
C GLU A 281 14.87 23.39 -41.71
N ALA A 282 13.69 23.98 -41.46
CA ALA A 282 13.27 24.40 -40.13
C ALA A 282 12.57 23.27 -39.34
N MET A 283 12.38 22.10 -39.95
CA MET A 283 11.86 20.92 -39.26
C MET A 283 12.86 20.38 -38.24
N LEU A 284 12.33 19.77 -37.20
CA LEU A 284 13.11 18.98 -36.25
C LEU A 284 13.97 17.92 -36.95
N THR A 285 15.24 17.81 -36.54
CA THR A 285 16.12 16.71 -36.97
C THR A 285 15.62 15.36 -36.43
N ASN A 286 15.07 15.34 -35.21
CA ASN A 286 14.53 14.15 -34.56
C ASN A 286 13.08 14.40 -34.12
N SER A 287 12.20 13.45 -34.41
CA SER A 287 10.80 13.55 -34.00
C SER A 287 10.66 13.48 -32.47
N ARG A 288 9.78 14.31 -31.92
CA ARG A 288 9.34 14.27 -30.51
C ARG A 288 8.37 13.11 -30.22
N HIS A 289 7.80 12.51 -31.26
CA HIS A 289 6.72 11.54 -31.19
C HIS A 289 7.12 10.18 -31.77
N GLY A 290 8.35 9.75 -31.47
CA GLY A 290 8.90 8.48 -31.93
C GLY A 290 9.60 8.64 -33.28
N LYS A 291 9.02 8.06 -34.34
CA LYS A 291 9.63 8.03 -35.69
C LYS A 291 8.87 8.85 -36.73
N SER A 292 7.91 9.68 -36.30
CA SER A 292 7.01 10.39 -37.22
C SER A 292 6.79 11.82 -36.76
N PHE A 293 6.65 12.73 -37.70
CA PHE A 293 6.46 14.16 -37.44
C PHE A 293 5.00 14.53 -37.62
N VAL A 294 4.49 15.43 -36.78
CA VAL A 294 3.17 16.01 -36.96
C VAL A 294 3.24 17.07 -38.06
N VAL A 295 2.46 16.90 -39.12
CA VAL A 295 2.41 17.82 -40.25
C VAL A 295 0.95 18.16 -40.56
N ALA A 296 0.65 19.44 -40.73
CA ALA A 296 -0.64 19.93 -41.16
C ALA A 296 -0.60 20.41 -42.61
N PHE A 297 -1.70 20.18 -43.33
CA PHE A 297 -1.83 20.46 -44.75
C PHE A 297 -2.81 21.60 -45.03
N ALA A 298 -2.79 22.13 -46.25
CA ALA A 298 -3.56 23.32 -46.62
C ALA A 298 -5.08 23.11 -46.71
N ASP A 299 -5.55 21.88 -46.80
CA ASP A 299 -6.96 21.52 -46.61
C ASP A 299 -7.34 21.35 -45.12
N GLY A 300 -6.39 21.55 -44.21
CA GLY A 300 -6.59 21.53 -42.76
C GLY A 300 -6.51 20.15 -42.12
N HIS A 301 -6.24 19.07 -42.85
CA HIS A 301 -5.97 17.79 -42.20
C HIS A 301 -4.55 17.75 -41.61
N VAL A 302 -4.36 16.83 -40.67
CA VAL A 302 -3.09 16.63 -39.98
C VAL A 302 -2.73 15.16 -40.05
N GLU A 303 -1.47 14.88 -40.33
CA GLU A 303 -0.96 13.53 -40.43
C GLU A 303 0.36 13.36 -39.65
N MET A 304 0.56 12.16 -39.10
CA MET A 304 1.86 11.70 -38.60
C MET A 304 2.68 11.17 -39.77
N VAL A 305 3.68 11.92 -40.22
CA VAL A 305 4.46 11.59 -41.42
C VAL A 305 5.81 10.98 -41.06
N LEU A 306 6.14 9.86 -41.69
CA LEU A 306 7.47 9.22 -41.58
C LEU A 306 8.53 10.05 -42.31
N PRO A 307 9.79 10.07 -41.83
CA PRO A 307 10.90 10.79 -42.48
C PRO A 307 11.05 10.51 -43.98
N SER A 308 10.83 9.26 -44.41
CA SER A 308 10.90 8.87 -45.83
C SER A 308 9.83 9.53 -46.69
N ARG A 309 8.64 9.80 -46.14
CA ARG A 309 7.54 10.45 -46.85
C ARG A 309 7.63 11.97 -46.82
N LEU A 310 8.36 12.57 -45.87
CA LEU A 310 8.57 14.03 -45.85
C LEU A 310 9.19 14.56 -47.15
N LEU A 311 10.02 13.76 -47.82
CA LEU A 311 10.65 14.09 -49.11
C LEU A 311 9.65 14.15 -50.27
N GLN A 312 8.47 13.56 -50.11
CA GLN A 312 7.43 13.49 -51.14
C GLN A 312 6.34 14.55 -50.94
N LEU A 313 6.37 15.28 -49.83
CA LEU A 313 5.40 16.34 -49.54
C LEU A 313 5.71 17.61 -50.35
N LYS A 314 4.68 18.42 -50.62
CA LYS A 314 4.84 19.69 -51.33
C LYS A 314 5.06 20.82 -50.33
N TRP A 315 6.12 21.57 -50.55
CA TRP A 315 6.50 22.73 -49.73
C TRP A 315 6.25 24.06 -50.44
N GLU A 316 5.99 24.03 -51.74
CA GLU A 316 5.69 25.21 -52.54
C GLU A 316 4.23 25.13 -53.03
N PRO A 317 3.55 26.27 -53.18
CA PRO A 317 2.22 26.34 -53.79
C PRO A 317 2.29 25.91 -55.26
#